data_AF-A0AAD6VDP0-F1
#
_entry.id   AF-A0AAD6VDP0-F1
#
_cell.length_a   1.000
_cell.length_b   1.000
_cell.length_c   1.000
_cell.angle_alpha   90.00
_cell.angle_beta   90.00
_cell.angle_gamma   90.00
#
_symmetry.space_group_name_H-M   'P 1'
#
loop_
_entity.id
_entity.type
_entity.pdbx_description
1 polymer ?
#
loop_
_entity_poly.entity_id
_entity_poly.type
_entity_poly.pdbx_seq_one_letter_code
_entity_poly.pdbx_strand_id
1 'polypeptide(L)'
;MRPPLTSAQSAQNHEDEKARRDASKDLTQSWMDRLQLISVITTFFASTEAGMLQVTTPGGGNTSSPASTQVANSAFLGALVMHIWAAIISFLGAFFLVRYRLKEAKEEERQAIGPSDKTYPLARDRTDESLASRLRLQPVWTTNPHLEPIGPFERQPPTHLLSRCHNLCILLTFVGFALALLGILSFAWGQNPVSVGVVTSVFTATCLGGAVWVFL
;
A
#
# COMPACT_ATOMS: atom_id res chain seq x y z
N MET A 1 17.60 36.86 -30.14
CA MET A 1 17.56 36.76 -28.67
C MET A 1 17.40 35.30 -28.30
N ARG A 2 18.40 34.68 -27.65
CA ARG A 2 18.27 33.35 -27.04
C ARG A 2 18.03 33.53 -25.54
N PRO A 3 17.07 32.84 -24.93
CA PRO A 3 16.77 32.99 -23.50
C PRO A 3 17.95 32.50 -22.64
N PRO A 4 18.12 33.03 -21.42
CA PRO A 4 19.23 32.70 -20.53
C PRO A 4 19.14 31.25 -20.01
N LEU A 5 20.25 30.50 -20.08
CA LEU A 5 20.36 29.10 -19.66
C LEU A 5 20.04 28.87 -18.17
N THR A 6 20.25 29.86 -17.32
CA THR A 6 19.93 29.80 -15.87
C THR A 6 18.43 29.76 -15.62
N SER A 7 17.63 30.49 -16.42
CA SER A 7 16.16 30.42 -16.29
C SER A 7 15.61 29.11 -16.82
N ALA A 8 16.22 28.57 -17.88
CA ALA A 8 15.85 27.27 -18.43
C ALA A 8 16.11 26.13 -17.43
N GLN A 9 17.28 26.15 -16.76
CA GLN A 9 17.61 25.15 -15.74
C GLN A 9 16.73 25.29 -14.49
N SER A 10 16.43 26.51 -14.04
CA SER A 10 15.53 26.70 -12.89
C SER A 10 14.09 26.31 -13.21
N ALA A 11 13.64 26.58 -14.44
CA ALA A 11 12.33 26.16 -14.92
C ALA A 11 12.24 24.63 -14.98
N GLN A 12 13.28 23.96 -15.50
CA GLN A 12 13.34 22.51 -15.55
C GLN A 12 13.36 21.86 -14.16
N ASN A 13 14.18 22.39 -13.22
CA ASN A 13 14.19 21.90 -11.85
C ASN A 13 12.81 22.05 -11.15
N HIS A 14 12.07 23.13 -11.46
CA HIS A 14 10.73 23.35 -10.93
C HIS A 14 9.70 22.39 -11.54
N GLU A 15 9.80 22.11 -12.84
CA GLU A 15 8.97 21.09 -13.51
C GLU A 15 9.25 19.68 -12.96
N ASP A 16 10.52 19.30 -12.76
CA ASP A 16 10.91 18.02 -12.19
C ASP A 16 10.41 17.84 -10.74
N GLU A 17 10.46 18.89 -9.92
CA GLU A 17 9.94 18.88 -8.55
C GLU A 17 8.42 18.71 -8.52
N LYS A 18 7.70 19.36 -9.44
CA LYS A 18 6.26 19.21 -9.59
C LYS A 18 5.91 17.78 -10.03
N ALA A 19 6.60 17.24 -11.02
CA ALA A 19 6.40 15.86 -11.48
C ALA A 19 6.65 14.85 -10.35
N ARG A 20 7.66 15.07 -9.49
CA ARG A 20 7.94 14.20 -8.33
C ARG A 20 6.83 14.25 -7.28
N ARG A 21 6.27 15.44 -7.03
CA ARG A 21 5.14 15.60 -6.11
C ARG A 21 3.90 14.93 -6.65
N ASP A 22 3.59 15.12 -7.93
CA ASP A 22 2.44 14.49 -8.58
C ASP A 22 2.56 12.97 -8.53
N ALA A 23 3.74 12.40 -8.80
CA ALA A 23 3.99 10.97 -8.66
C ALA A 23 3.83 10.47 -7.21
N SER A 24 4.33 11.21 -6.22
CA SER A 24 4.17 10.85 -4.80
C SER A 24 2.71 10.89 -4.35
N LYS A 25 1.95 11.84 -4.90
CA LYS A 25 0.52 11.99 -4.66
C LYS A 25 -0.29 10.89 -5.34
N ASP A 26 0.03 10.50 -6.57
CA ASP A 26 -0.63 9.41 -7.26
C ASP A 26 -0.38 8.05 -6.57
N LEU A 27 0.88 7.77 -6.23
CA LEU A 27 1.26 6.56 -5.50
C LEU A 27 0.47 6.45 -4.20
N THR A 28 0.51 7.49 -3.35
CA THR A 28 -0.17 7.43 -2.05
C THR A 28 -1.69 7.28 -2.20
N GLN A 29 -2.29 7.84 -3.26
CA GLN A 29 -3.72 7.66 -3.54
C GLN A 29 -4.01 6.20 -3.89
N SER A 30 -3.25 5.63 -4.83
CA SER A 30 -3.37 4.20 -5.17
C SER A 30 -3.19 3.30 -3.95
N TRP A 31 -2.26 3.64 -3.06
CA TRP A 31 -2.03 2.91 -1.82
C TRP A 31 -3.22 2.98 -0.86
N MET A 32 -3.84 4.14 -0.66
CA MET A 32 -5.04 4.26 0.18
C MET A 32 -6.20 3.44 -0.39
N ASP A 33 -6.44 3.51 -1.70
CA ASP A 33 -7.51 2.76 -2.37
C ASP A 33 -7.29 1.25 -2.22
N ARG A 34 -6.04 0.78 -2.40
CA ARG A 34 -5.66 -0.65 -2.21
C ARG A 34 -5.83 -1.10 -0.77
N LEU A 35 -5.37 -0.32 0.21
CA LEU A 35 -5.47 -0.66 1.63
C LEU A 35 -6.93 -0.69 2.10
N GLN A 36 -7.73 0.28 1.67
CA GLN A 36 -9.16 0.32 1.95
C GLN A 36 -9.88 -0.91 1.35
N LEU A 37 -9.59 -1.24 0.09
CA LEU A 37 -10.16 -2.41 -0.57
C LEU A 37 -9.80 -3.71 0.17
N ILE A 38 -8.53 -3.89 0.55
CA ILE A 38 -8.11 -5.08 1.32
C ILE A 38 -8.84 -5.14 2.66
N SER A 39 -8.93 -4.03 3.40
CA SER A 39 -9.61 -3.99 4.70
C SER A 39 -11.09 -4.35 4.61
N VAL A 40 -11.79 -3.90 3.58
CA VAL A 40 -13.22 -4.23 3.36
C VAL A 40 -13.37 -5.71 3.05
N ILE A 41 -12.55 -6.25 2.15
CA ILE A 41 -12.57 -7.67 1.78
C ILE A 41 -12.28 -8.55 2.98
N THR A 42 -11.20 -8.28 3.72
CA THR A 42 -10.81 -9.10 4.89
C THR A 42 -11.87 -9.06 5.99
N THR A 43 -12.56 -7.93 6.17
CA THR A 43 -13.65 -7.81 7.15
C THR A 43 -14.89 -8.60 6.74
N PHE A 44 -15.24 -8.57 5.44
CA PHE A 44 -16.34 -9.39 4.91
C PHE A 44 -16.09 -10.89 5.12
N PHE A 45 -14.87 -11.35 4.85
CA PHE A 45 -14.49 -12.74 5.08
C PHE A 45 -14.43 -13.10 6.56
N ALA A 46 -13.87 -12.22 7.40
CA ALA A 46 -13.90 -12.38 8.85
C ALA A 46 -15.34 -12.53 9.38
N SER A 47 -16.29 -11.74 8.87
CA SER A 47 -17.71 -11.88 9.23
C SER A 47 -18.29 -13.24 8.80
N THR A 48 -17.95 -13.68 7.58
CA THR A 48 -18.40 -14.99 7.06
C THR A 48 -17.81 -16.15 7.88
N GLU A 49 -16.53 -16.06 8.25
CA GLU A 49 -15.83 -17.04 9.09
C GLU A 49 -16.38 -17.09 10.50
N ALA A 50 -16.72 -15.94 11.10
CA ALA A 50 -17.40 -15.88 12.39
C ALA A 50 -18.79 -16.52 12.35
N GLY A 51 -19.56 -16.29 11.28
CA GLY A 51 -20.86 -16.95 11.06
C GLY A 51 -20.72 -18.47 10.95
N MET A 52 -19.69 -18.95 10.23
CA MET A 52 -19.38 -20.37 10.14
C MET A 52 -18.98 -20.96 11.49
N LEU A 53 -18.15 -20.27 12.28
CA LEU A 53 -17.79 -20.70 13.63
C LEU A 53 -19.01 -20.86 14.54
N GLN A 54 -20.00 -19.96 14.43
CA GLN A 54 -21.22 -20.05 15.20
C GLN A 54 -22.03 -21.32 14.89
N VAL A 55 -22.02 -21.77 13.64
CA VAL A 55 -22.73 -23.00 13.20
C VAL A 55 -21.95 -24.28 13.52
N THR A 56 -20.62 -24.18 13.56
CA THR A 56 -19.72 -25.34 13.69
C THR A 56 -19.26 -25.61 15.13
N THR A 57 -19.49 -24.66 16.04
CA THR A 57 -19.20 -24.84 17.47
C THR A 57 -20.18 -25.84 18.11
N PRO A 58 -19.71 -26.93 18.73
CA PRO A 58 -20.58 -27.94 19.33
C PRO A 58 -21.43 -27.36 20.48
N GLY A 59 -22.75 -27.48 20.37
CA GLY A 59 -23.69 -27.10 21.42
C GLY A 59 -23.78 -28.17 22.52
N GLY A 60 -22.82 -28.17 23.45
CA GLY A 60 -22.93 -28.77 24.79
C GLY A 60 -23.22 -30.28 24.92
N GLY A 61 -22.24 -31.04 25.42
CA GLY A 61 -22.47 -32.30 26.16
C GLY A 61 -21.73 -33.54 25.64
N ASN A 62 -20.50 -33.76 26.15
CA ASN A 62 -19.82 -35.05 26.29
C ASN A 62 -19.75 -36.02 25.10
N THR A 63 -19.42 -35.53 23.91
CA THR A 63 -18.82 -36.39 22.87
C THR A 63 -17.59 -35.71 22.30
N SER A 64 -16.47 -36.44 22.26
CA SER A 64 -15.26 -36.02 21.55
C SER A 64 -15.66 -35.67 20.11
N SER A 65 -15.67 -34.37 19.79
CA SER A 65 -16.10 -33.90 18.48
C SER A 65 -15.28 -34.60 17.40
N PRO A 66 -15.90 -35.03 16.28
CA PRO A 66 -15.16 -35.69 15.20
C PRO A 66 -14.00 -34.80 14.75
N ALA A 67 -12.87 -35.42 14.42
CA ALA A 67 -11.63 -34.70 14.10
C ALA A 67 -11.81 -33.66 12.98
N SER A 68 -12.69 -33.95 12.01
CA SER A 68 -13.08 -33.05 10.93
C SER A 68 -13.70 -31.74 11.43
N THR A 69 -14.57 -31.78 12.45
CA THR A 69 -15.18 -30.57 13.05
C THR A 69 -14.15 -29.78 13.85
N GLN A 70 -13.23 -30.46 14.55
CA GLN A 70 -12.14 -29.77 15.25
C GLN A 70 -11.21 -29.05 14.27
N VAL A 71 -10.84 -29.70 13.16
CA VAL A 71 -10.05 -29.10 12.10
C VAL A 71 -10.80 -27.93 11.48
N ALA A 72 -12.08 -28.08 11.14
CA ALA A 72 -12.90 -26.99 10.59
C ALA A 72 -12.94 -25.77 11.52
N ASN A 73 -13.19 -25.97 12.80
CA ASN A 73 -13.26 -24.88 13.79
C ASN A 73 -11.90 -24.19 13.96
N SER A 74 -10.82 -24.96 14.06
CA SER A 74 -9.47 -24.40 14.15
C SER A 74 -9.07 -23.62 12.89
N ALA A 75 -9.48 -24.10 11.71
CA ALA A 75 -9.18 -23.48 10.44
C ALA A 75 -9.99 -22.18 10.24
N PHE A 76 -11.29 -22.16 10.57
CA PHE A 76 -12.09 -20.94 10.52
C PHE A 76 -11.62 -19.90 11.54
N LEU A 77 -11.28 -20.30 12.77
CA LEU A 77 -10.75 -19.39 13.78
C LEU A 77 -9.38 -18.85 13.36
N GLY A 78 -8.51 -19.69 12.80
CA GLY A 78 -7.23 -19.27 12.26
C GLY A 78 -7.40 -18.26 11.11
N ALA A 79 -8.28 -18.55 10.16
CA ALA A 79 -8.58 -17.66 9.04
C ALA A 79 -9.10 -16.30 9.52
N LEU A 80 -10.04 -16.30 10.48
CA LEU A 80 -10.58 -15.11 11.12
C LEU A 80 -9.47 -14.24 11.73
N VAL A 81 -8.59 -14.85 12.52
CA VAL A 81 -7.47 -14.15 13.17
C VAL A 81 -6.55 -13.53 12.12
N MET A 82 -6.19 -14.28 11.08
CA MET A 82 -5.31 -13.79 10.01
C MET A 82 -5.96 -12.62 9.24
N HIS A 83 -7.25 -12.68 8.94
CA HIS A 83 -7.97 -11.59 8.28
C HIS A 83 -8.12 -10.35 9.15
N ILE A 84 -8.38 -10.49 10.46
CA ILE A 84 -8.44 -9.36 11.39
C ILE A 84 -7.06 -8.68 11.49
N TRP A 85 -5.97 -9.46 11.59
CA TRP A 85 -4.62 -8.90 11.60
C TRP A 85 -4.28 -8.19 10.28
N ALA A 86 -4.67 -8.75 9.14
CA ALA A 86 -4.51 -8.10 7.84
C ALA A 86 -5.27 -6.76 7.79
N ALA A 87 -6.50 -6.72 8.30
CA ALA A 87 -7.31 -5.50 8.37
C ALA A 87 -6.68 -4.43 9.27
N ILE A 88 -6.20 -4.81 10.47
CA ILE A 88 -5.55 -3.89 11.42
C ILE A 88 -4.27 -3.31 10.80
N ILE A 89 -3.42 -4.16 10.20
CA ILE A 89 -2.19 -3.73 9.52
C ILE A 89 -2.52 -2.79 8.36
N SER A 90 -3.55 -3.11 7.57
CA SER A 90 -4.01 -2.25 6.46
C SER A 90 -4.49 -0.88 6.94
N PHE A 91 -5.28 -0.88 8.01
CA PHE A 91 -5.80 0.34 8.64
C PHE A 91 -4.64 1.20 9.16
N LEU A 92 -3.70 0.63 9.92
CA LEU A 92 -2.53 1.36 10.42
C LEU A 92 -1.70 1.95 9.28
N GLY A 93 -1.48 1.21 8.19
CA GLY A 93 -0.81 1.70 6.98
C GLY A 93 -1.49 2.94 6.40
N ALA A 94 -2.83 2.95 6.33
CA ALA A 94 -3.59 4.09 5.86
C ALA A 94 -3.45 5.33 6.77
N PHE A 95 -3.43 5.16 8.10
CA PHE A 95 -3.20 6.28 9.03
C PHE A 95 -1.84 6.94 8.84
N PHE A 96 -0.79 6.15 8.61
CA PHE A 96 0.55 6.69 8.33
C PHE A 96 0.58 7.47 7.02
N LEU A 97 -0.09 6.98 5.97
CA LEU A 97 -0.22 7.69 4.70
C LEU A 97 -0.98 9.01 4.83
N VAL A 98 -2.10 9.02 5.54
CA VAL A 98 -2.89 10.24 5.79
C VAL A 98 -2.04 11.28 6.54
N ARG A 99 -1.28 10.86 7.57
CA ARG A 99 -0.38 11.78 8.27
C ARG A 99 0.74 12.31 7.39
N TYR A 100 1.27 11.49 6.49
CA TYR A 100 2.25 11.93 5.51
C TYR A 100 1.66 13.01 4.59
N ARG A 101 0.45 12.79 4.05
CA ARG A 101 -0.28 13.77 3.22
C ARG A 101 -0.54 15.07 3.95
N LEU A 102 -0.97 15.01 5.21
CA LEU A 102 -1.22 16.20 6.02
C LEU A 102 0.07 17.00 6.27
N LYS A 103 1.19 16.31 6.49
CA LYS A 103 2.49 16.96 6.66
C LYS A 103 2.96 17.61 5.34
N GLU A 104 2.80 16.93 4.22
CA GLU A 104 3.14 17.44 2.89
C GLU A 104 2.27 18.65 2.50
N ALA A 105 0.95 18.55 2.70
CA ALA A 105 0.01 19.65 2.43
C ALA A 105 0.31 20.90 3.27
N LYS A 106 0.69 20.72 4.56
CA LYS A 106 1.06 21.83 5.44
C LYS A 106 2.38 22.50 5.02
N GLU A 107 3.30 21.74 4.46
CA GLU A 107 4.55 22.27 3.91
C GLU A 107 4.30 23.02 2.60
N GLU A 108 3.38 22.54 1.75
CA GLU A 108 2.89 23.25 0.57
C GLU A 108 2.22 24.58 0.93
N GLU A 109 1.38 24.60 1.97
CA GLU A 109 0.75 25.81 2.49
C GLU A 109 1.80 26.83 2.99
N ARG A 110 2.84 26.37 3.71
CA ARG A 110 3.94 27.24 4.14
C ARG A 110 4.77 27.82 3.00
N GLN A 111 4.95 27.06 1.92
CA GLN A 111 5.67 27.53 0.73
C GLN A 111 4.81 28.48 -0.11
N ALA A 112 3.49 28.27 -0.17
CA ALA A 112 2.54 29.16 -0.84
C ALA A 112 2.34 30.47 -0.07
N ILE A 113 2.33 30.43 1.27
CA ILE A 113 2.36 31.60 2.16
C ILE A 113 3.83 32.04 2.35
N GLY A 114 4.61 32.16 1.28
CA GLY A 114 6.00 32.65 1.33
C GLY A 114 6.12 33.95 2.17
N PRO A 115 7.32 34.32 2.66
CA PRO A 115 7.52 35.34 3.69
C PRO A 115 7.07 36.74 3.22
N SER A 116 5.77 36.98 3.21
CA SER A 116 5.13 38.25 2.95
C SER A 116 4.82 38.90 4.29
N ASP A 117 5.89 39.19 5.04
CA ASP A 117 5.87 40.29 6.02
C ASP A 117 7.27 40.87 6.21
N LYS A 118 7.86 41.38 5.13
CA LYS A 118 8.84 42.48 5.19
C LYS A 118 8.63 43.42 4.01
N THR A 119 7.68 44.33 4.18
CA THR A 119 7.62 45.61 3.47
C THR A 119 8.97 46.32 3.62
N TYR A 120 9.65 46.69 2.52
CA TYR A 120 10.09 48.06 2.16
C TYR A 120 10.78 48.07 0.78
N PRO A 121 10.64 49.17 -0.01
CA PRO A 121 11.17 49.29 -1.37
C PRO A 121 12.59 49.89 -1.38
N LEU A 122 13.38 49.62 -2.43
CA LEU A 122 14.22 50.59 -3.16
C LEU A 122 15.12 49.92 -4.23
N ALA A 123 15.22 50.62 -5.36
CA ALA A 123 15.91 50.27 -6.61
C ALA A 123 17.45 50.39 -6.55
N ARG A 124 18.18 49.70 -7.46
CA ARG A 124 19.43 50.13 -8.18
C ARG A 124 20.00 48.96 -9.02
N ASP A 125 19.87 48.96 -10.34
CA ASP A 125 20.78 49.46 -11.41
C ASP A 125 21.95 48.52 -11.83
N ARG A 126 21.82 48.07 -13.08
CA ARG A 126 22.75 47.62 -14.16
C ARG A 126 24.27 47.52 -13.88
N THR A 127 24.89 46.42 -14.28
CA THR A 127 25.94 46.33 -15.35
C THR A 127 26.52 44.90 -15.52
N ASP A 128 26.48 44.41 -16.75
CA ASP A 128 27.17 43.20 -17.25
C ASP A 128 28.50 43.62 -17.91
N GLU A 129 29.65 43.04 -17.53
CA GLU A 129 30.85 42.86 -18.39
C GLU A 129 32.03 42.25 -17.60
N SER A 130 32.07 40.92 -17.38
CA SER A 130 33.29 40.30 -16.81
C SER A 130 33.42 38.79 -17.03
N LEU A 131 32.35 38.04 -17.29
CA LEU A 131 32.42 36.56 -17.38
C LEU A 131 32.45 35.99 -18.81
N ALA A 132 32.65 36.83 -19.84
CA ALA A 132 32.79 36.38 -21.23
C ALA A 132 34.11 35.61 -21.49
N SER A 133 35.01 35.56 -20.51
CA SER A 133 36.32 34.90 -20.59
C SER A 133 36.35 33.47 -20.00
N ARG A 134 35.20 32.88 -19.64
CA ARG A 134 35.12 31.52 -19.06
C ARG A 134 34.42 30.46 -19.91
N LEU A 135 34.25 30.67 -21.20
CA LEU A 135 33.81 29.60 -22.10
C LEU A 135 34.89 29.31 -23.12
N ARG A 136 35.75 28.33 -22.85
CA ARG A 136 36.09 27.28 -23.84
C ARG A 136 36.61 26.04 -23.11
N LEU A 137 35.99 24.92 -23.49
CA LEU A 137 36.28 23.53 -23.13
C LEU A 137 35.77 23.13 -21.74
N GLN A 138 34.63 22.44 -21.69
CA GLN A 138 34.57 20.99 -21.42
C GLN A 138 33.10 20.53 -21.21
N PRO A 139 32.84 19.23 -21.40
CA PRO A 139 31.58 18.71 -21.96
C PRO A 139 30.45 18.68 -20.93
N VAL A 140 29.23 18.57 -21.44
CA VAL A 140 28.03 18.19 -20.69
C VAL A 140 28.31 16.87 -19.96
N TRP A 141 28.71 16.99 -18.70
CA TRP A 141 28.84 15.87 -17.77
C TRP A 141 27.58 15.85 -16.92
N THR A 142 26.53 15.27 -17.48
CA THR A 142 25.43 14.73 -16.68
C THR A 142 25.92 13.42 -16.07
N THR A 143 26.40 13.48 -14.82
CA THR A 143 26.66 12.27 -14.02
C THR A 143 26.49 12.63 -12.56
N ASN A 144 25.26 12.50 -12.08
CA ASN A 144 25.02 12.05 -10.72
C ASN A 144 23.87 11.04 -10.75
N PRO A 145 24.14 9.76 -11.06
CA PRO A 145 23.16 8.68 -10.97
C PRO A 145 23.03 8.10 -9.54
N HIS A 146 23.69 8.70 -8.55
CA HIS A 146 23.59 8.35 -7.13
C HIS A 146 23.60 9.64 -6.29
N LEU A 147 22.47 10.32 -6.19
CA LEU A 147 22.24 11.23 -5.06
C LEU A 147 21.56 10.41 -3.97
N GLU A 148 22.38 9.71 -3.19
CA GLU A 148 21.95 9.20 -1.89
C GLU A 148 21.41 10.37 -1.06
N PRO A 149 20.14 10.29 -0.59
CA PRO A 149 19.52 11.32 0.22
C PRO A 149 20.12 11.36 1.65
N ILE A 150 21.34 11.86 1.82
CA ILE A 150 21.91 12.04 3.17
C ILE A 150 21.40 13.33 3.82
N GLY A 151 20.20 13.25 4.40
CA GLY A 151 19.62 14.27 5.27
C GLY A 151 18.54 13.68 6.19
N PRO A 152 18.43 14.09 7.47
CA PRO A 152 17.70 13.38 8.53
C PRO A 152 16.16 13.37 8.38
N PHE A 153 15.62 13.93 7.28
CA PHE A 153 14.22 13.87 6.90
C PHE A 153 14.11 13.70 5.39
N GLU A 154 14.22 12.45 4.97
CA GLU A 154 14.11 11.97 3.60
C GLU A 154 12.72 12.34 3.01
N ARG A 155 12.71 13.12 1.93
CA ARG A 155 11.51 13.54 1.17
C ARG A 155 10.93 12.41 0.29
N GLN A 156 11.13 11.16 0.67
CA GLN A 156 10.45 10.04 0.05
C GLN A 156 9.27 9.68 0.94
N PRO A 157 8.08 9.38 0.38
CA PRO A 157 7.05 8.70 1.17
C PRO A 157 7.71 7.47 1.80
N PRO A 158 7.39 7.08 3.04
CA PRO A 158 7.92 5.87 3.68
C PRO A 158 7.37 4.61 2.99
N THR A 159 7.71 4.44 1.70
CA THR A 159 7.28 3.41 0.77
C THR A 159 7.81 2.06 1.20
N HIS A 160 8.96 2.03 1.88
CA HIS A 160 9.56 0.78 2.34
C HIS A 160 8.78 0.15 3.51
N LEU A 161 8.31 0.96 4.47
CA LEU A 161 7.44 0.47 5.54
C LEU A 161 6.06 0.07 4.99
N LEU A 162 5.53 0.89 4.08
CA LEU A 162 4.25 0.63 3.43
C LEU A 162 4.28 -0.63 2.56
N SER A 163 5.36 -0.85 1.82
CA SER A 163 5.59 -2.03 1.00
C SER A 163 5.67 -3.29 1.86
N ARG A 164 6.39 -3.26 2.98
CA ARG A 164 6.43 -4.39 3.93
C ARG A 164 5.08 -4.64 4.57
N CYS A 165 4.41 -3.59 5.03
CA CYS A 165 3.06 -3.64 5.59
C CYS A 165 2.07 -4.27 4.60
N HIS A 166 2.14 -3.88 3.33
CA HIS A 166 1.30 -4.42 2.28
C HIS A 166 1.64 -5.86 1.92
N ASN A 167 2.92 -6.20 1.81
CA ASN A 167 3.35 -7.58 1.55
C ASN A 167 2.92 -8.51 2.69
N LEU A 168 3.05 -8.06 3.95
CA LEU A 168 2.53 -8.79 5.10
C LEU A 168 1.00 -8.90 5.05
N CYS A 169 0.29 -7.82 4.72
CA CYS A 169 -1.16 -7.83 4.58
C CYS A 169 -1.62 -8.83 3.50
N ILE A 170 -1.00 -8.81 2.32
CA ILE A 170 -1.25 -9.77 1.24
C ILE A 170 -0.97 -11.20 1.70
N LEU A 171 0.16 -11.42 2.37
CA LEU A 171 0.52 -12.75 2.87
C LEU A 171 -0.49 -13.26 3.90
N LEU A 172 -0.89 -12.43 4.86
CA LEU A 172 -1.86 -12.80 5.87
C LEU A 172 -3.23 -13.10 5.25
N THR A 173 -3.68 -12.29 4.28
CA THR A 173 -4.92 -12.54 3.55
C THR A 173 -4.86 -13.84 2.75
N PHE A 174 -3.73 -14.13 2.08
CA PHE A 174 -3.54 -15.37 1.35
C PHE A 174 -3.59 -16.61 2.27
N VAL A 175 -2.88 -16.56 3.39
CA VAL A 175 -2.91 -17.62 4.40
C VAL A 175 -4.31 -17.76 5.01
N GLY A 176 -5.00 -16.65 5.27
CA GLY A 176 -6.39 -16.63 5.73
C GLY A 176 -7.33 -17.35 4.77
N PHE A 177 -7.25 -17.06 3.47
CA PHE A 177 -8.03 -17.77 2.45
C PHE A 177 -7.72 -19.26 2.37
N ALA A 178 -6.45 -19.65 2.46
CA ALA A 178 -6.08 -21.07 2.47
C ALA A 178 -6.68 -21.81 3.67
N LEU A 179 -6.63 -21.19 4.85
CA LEU A 179 -7.26 -21.71 6.07
C LEU A 179 -8.78 -21.77 5.95
N ALA A 180 -9.42 -20.76 5.36
CA ALA A 180 -10.86 -20.76 5.12
C ALA A 180 -11.30 -21.90 4.19
N LEU A 181 -10.58 -22.12 3.09
CA LEU A 181 -10.84 -23.24 2.18
C LEU A 181 -10.67 -24.59 2.87
N LEU A 182 -9.61 -24.75 3.66
CA LEU A 182 -9.39 -25.95 4.48
C LEU A 182 -10.53 -26.17 5.47
N GLY A 183 -11.03 -25.11 6.09
CA GLY A 183 -12.18 -25.14 6.99
C GLY A 183 -13.46 -25.60 6.28
N ILE A 184 -13.76 -25.04 5.11
CA ILE A 184 -14.91 -25.41 4.28
C ILE A 184 -14.84 -26.88 3.86
N LEU A 185 -13.68 -27.34 3.37
CA LEU A 185 -13.46 -28.74 2.98
C LEU A 185 -13.65 -29.69 4.18
N SER A 186 -13.05 -29.36 5.31
CA SER A 186 -13.15 -30.17 6.53
C SER A 186 -14.58 -30.23 7.06
N PHE A 187 -15.31 -29.12 7.00
CA PHE A 187 -16.72 -29.06 7.38
C PHE A 187 -17.63 -29.84 6.43
N ALA A 188 -17.41 -29.71 5.11
CA ALA A 188 -18.19 -30.41 4.09
C ALA A 188 -18.04 -31.93 4.23
N TRP A 189 -16.82 -32.43 4.44
CA TRP A 189 -16.57 -33.86 4.65
C TRP A 189 -16.94 -34.35 6.05
N GLY A 190 -16.93 -33.48 7.05
CA GLY A 190 -17.15 -33.85 8.45
C GLY A 190 -18.61 -33.93 8.88
N GLN A 191 -19.46 -33.06 8.34
CA GLN A 191 -20.84 -32.88 8.83
C GLN A 191 -21.92 -33.15 7.78
N ASN A 192 -21.56 -33.28 6.49
CA ASN A 192 -22.52 -33.40 5.40
C ASN A 192 -22.39 -34.77 4.71
N PRO A 193 -23.44 -35.23 3.98
CA PRO A 193 -23.34 -36.45 3.19
C PRO A 193 -22.25 -36.34 2.11
N VAL A 194 -21.69 -37.50 1.71
CA VAL A 194 -20.57 -37.59 0.76
C VAL A 194 -20.81 -36.82 -0.54
N SER A 195 -22.06 -36.75 -1.01
CA SER A 195 -22.44 -35.96 -2.19
C SER A 195 -22.05 -34.48 -2.07
N VAL A 196 -22.27 -33.86 -0.91
CA VAL A 196 -21.90 -32.47 -0.65
C VAL A 196 -20.39 -32.31 -0.63
N GLY A 197 -19.67 -33.21 0.05
CA GLY A 197 -18.21 -33.19 0.09
C GLY A 197 -17.56 -33.28 -1.30
N VAL A 198 -18.06 -34.17 -2.16
CA VAL A 198 -17.58 -34.30 -3.55
C VAL A 198 -17.86 -33.03 -4.35
N VAL A 199 -19.09 -32.51 -4.32
CA VAL A 199 -19.47 -31.30 -5.05
C VAL A 199 -18.63 -30.11 -4.59
N THR A 200 -18.53 -29.85 -3.28
CA THR A 200 -17.71 -28.77 -2.73
C THR A 200 -16.26 -28.87 -3.20
N SER A 201 -15.67 -30.07 -3.18
CA SER A 201 -14.28 -30.27 -3.62
C SER A 201 -14.09 -29.95 -5.10
N VAL A 202 -15.02 -30.37 -5.98
CA VAL A 202 -14.97 -30.08 -7.43
C VAL A 202 -15.08 -28.58 -7.70
N PHE A 203 -16.01 -27.89 -7.04
CA PHE A 203 -16.18 -26.44 -7.19
C PHE A 203 -14.95 -25.69 -6.67
N THR A 204 -14.42 -26.03 -5.49
CA THR A 204 -13.19 -25.42 -4.96
C THR A 204 -12.00 -25.64 -5.90
N ALA A 205 -11.80 -26.84 -6.43
CA ALA A 205 -10.72 -27.14 -7.36
C ALA A 205 -10.85 -26.36 -8.67
N THR A 206 -12.07 -26.24 -9.21
CA THR A 206 -12.35 -25.47 -10.43
C THR A 206 -12.03 -23.99 -10.23
N CYS A 207 -12.46 -23.41 -9.10
CA CYS A 207 -12.15 -22.02 -8.76
C CYS A 207 -10.65 -21.78 -8.58
N LEU A 208 -9.93 -22.69 -7.90
CA LEU A 208 -8.48 -22.60 -7.74
C LEU A 208 -7.75 -22.73 -9.09
N GLY A 209 -8.16 -23.68 -9.93
CA GLY A 209 -7.61 -23.86 -11.27
C GLY A 209 -7.83 -22.62 -12.15
N GLY A 210 -9.03 -22.04 -12.11
CA GLY A 210 -9.33 -20.78 -12.80
C GLY A 210 -8.50 -19.60 -12.30
N ALA A 211 -8.30 -19.47 -10.97
CA ALA A 211 -7.44 -18.45 -10.41
C ALA A 211 -5.99 -18.62 -10.88
N VAL A 212 -5.43 -19.82 -10.76
CA VAL A 212 -4.06 -20.12 -11.22
C VAL A 212 -3.90 -19.86 -12.72
N TRP A 213 -4.89 -20.23 -13.54
CA TRP A 213 -4.87 -19.96 -14.99
C TRP A 213 -4.83 -18.46 -15.32
N VAL A 214 -5.56 -17.62 -14.57
CA VAL A 214 -5.55 -16.16 -14.78
C VAL A 214 -4.20 -15.53 -14.42
N PHE A 215 -3.44 -16.14 -13.50
CA PHE A 215 -2.16 -15.61 -13.02
C PHE A 215 -0.91 -16.25 -13.67
N LEU A 216 -1.09 -17.25 -14.55
CA LEU A 216 -0.03 -17.87 -15.37
C LEU A 216 0.00 -17.23 -16.77
#